data_AF-A0A1B6G5F6-F1
#
_entry.id   AF-A0A1B6G5F6-F1
#
_cell.length_a   1.000
_cell.length_b   1.000
_cell.length_c   1.000
_cell.angle_alpha   90.00
_cell.angle_beta   90.00
_cell.angle_gamma   90.00
#
_symmetry.space_group_name_H-M   'P 1'
#
loop_
_entity.id
_entity.type
_entity.pdbx_description
1 polymer ?
#
loop_
_entity_poly.entity_id
_entity_poly.type
_entity_poly.pdbx_seq_one_letter_code
_entity_poly.pdbx_strand_id
1 'polypeptide(L)'
;DMVQAVLGEKAATEMKKIPLSNNTVRRRIADMSSNIEEQLCLKLQKCTYFALQVDESTDIANLAQLLVFVRFDFHKEVIEEFLFCKPLKSNTTAEVIFNTINEYLIKIGIPWSKCIGLCTDGAKAMSGKLTGLAARVKEVAPECRSTHCVIHREALAAKGMPESLTSVLTDAVKVINFIKARALNSRLFSLICEDMGGKFKTLLLHTEVRWLSRGKIFTRLFELRSEVLMLLTEKNSDMKNLFCNEEWLSR
;
A
#
# COMPACT_ATOMS: atom_id res chain seq x y z
N ASP A 1 34.12 14.57 8.50
CA ASP A 1 33.23 15.57 9.10
C ASP A 1 34.09 16.78 9.48
N MET A 2 33.69 18.00 9.09
CA MET A 2 34.49 19.22 9.25
C MET A 2 34.80 19.51 10.72
N VAL A 3 33.84 19.22 11.62
CA VAL A 3 33.97 19.47 13.06
C VAL A 3 35.01 18.55 13.68
N GLN A 4 35.06 17.28 13.28
CA GLN A 4 36.09 16.35 13.72
C GLN A 4 37.47 16.75 13.21
N ALA A 5 37.56 17.24 11.97
CA ALA A 5 38.82 17.66 11.37
C ALA A 5 39.38 18.96 12.00
N VAL A 6 38.51 19.89 12.41
CA VAL A 6 38.91 21.21 12.93
C VAL A 6 38.98 21.23 14.46
N LEU A 7 38.07 20.56 15.16
CA LEU A 7 37.87 20.67 16.61
C LEU A 7 38.10 19.34 17.36
N GLY A 8 38.46 18.27 16.64
CA GLY A 8 38.75 16.96 17.20
C GLY A 8 37.50 16.12 17.52
N GLU A 9 37.77 14.85 17.86
CA GLU A 9 36.74 13.82 18.01
C GLU A 9 35.79 14.05 19.20
N LYS A 10 36.30 14.65 20.28
CA LYS A 10 35.50 14.99 21.47
C LYS A 10 34.45 16.05 21.14
N ALA A 11 34.83 17.12 20.43
CA ALA A 11 33.91 18.18 20.04
C ALA A 11 32.86 17.67 19.03
N ALA A 12 33.26 16.83 18.07
CA ALA A 12 32.34 16.20 17.14
C ALA A 12 31.31 15.30 17.86
N THR A 13 31.73 14.57 18.90
CA THR A 13 30.84 13.72 19.69
C THR A 13 29.83 14.54 20.49
N GLU A 14 30.23 15.65 21.10
CA GLU A 14 29.29 16.55 21.80
C GLU A 14 28.33 17.23 20.80
N MET A 15 28.79 17.61 19.62
CA MET A 15 27.93 18.23 18.62
C MET A 15 26.84 17.28 18.11
N LYS A 16 27.14 15.98 18.00
CA LYS A 16 26.14 14.93 17.65
C LYS A 16 25.03 14.80 18.69
N LYS A 17 25.24 15.24 19.93
CA LYS A 17 24.22 15.23 20.98
C LYS A 17 23.23 16.40 20.86
N ILE A 18 23.55 17.44 20.07
CA ILE A 18 22.68 18.59 19.88
C ILE A 18 21.56 18.20 18.91
N PRO A 19 20.29 18.17 19.36
CA PRO A 19 19.18 17.83 18.47
C PRO A 19 19.00 18.91 17.41
N LEU A 20 18.70 18.49 16.18
CA LEU A 20 18.35 19.42 15.12
C LEU A 20 16.97 20.02 15.40
N SER A 21 16.82 21.32 15.15
CA SER A 21 15.51 21.96 15.23
C SER A 21 14.57 21.43 14.15
N ASN A 22 13.26 21.49 14.41
CA ASN A 22 12.22 21.11 13.45
C ASN A 22 12.39 21.83 12.10
N ASN A 23 12.82 23.09 12.11
CA ASN A 23 13.08 23.87 10.89
C ASN A 23 14.27 23.34 10.09
N THR A 24 15.32 22.88 10.77
CA THR A 24 16.48 22.28 10.10
C THR A 24 16.14 20.91 9.53
N VAL A 25 15.39 20.09 10.26
CA VAL A 25 14.90 18.80 9.76
C VAL A 25 13.99 19.00 8.55
N ARG A 26 13.03 19.94 8.61
CA ARG A 26 12.14 20.28 7.49
C ARG A 26 12.91 20.69 6.24
N ARG A 27 13.89 21.58 6.36
CA ARG A 27 14.73 22.01 5.23
C ARG A 27 15.47 20.84 4.61
N ARG A 28 16.13 20.00 5.43
CA ARG A 28 16.82 18.80 4.94
C ARG A 28 15.89 17.87 4.17
N ILE A 29 14.68 17.63 4.66
CA ILE A 29 13.68 16.81 3.96
C ILE A 29 13.31 17.45 2.62
N ALA A 30 13.09 18.75 2.58
CA ALA A 30 12.75 19.47 1.35
C ALA A 30 13.90 19.44 0.32
N ASP A 31 15.14 19.63 0.76
CA ASP A 31 16.33 19.61 -0.09
C ASP A 31 16.55 18.21 -0.69
N MET A 32 16.44 17.16 0.14
CA MET A 32 16.54 15.78 -0.31
C MET A 32 15.41 15.42 -1.28
N SER A 33 14.17 15.82 -0.98
CA SER A 33 13.02 15.59 -1.86
C SER A 33 13.20 16.28 -3.20
N SER A 34 13.69 17.52 -3.22
CA SER A 34 13.92 18.28 -4.45
C SER A 34 15.02 17.64 -5.30
N ASN A 35 16.11 17.18 -4.67
CA ASN A 35 17.17 16.47 -5.37
C ASN A 35 16.68 15.12 -5.97
N ILE A 36 15.85 14.36 -5.23
CA ILE A 36 15.26 13.12 -5.74
C ILE A 36 14.32 13.41 -6.93
N GLU A 37 13.46 14.42 -6.82
CA GLU A 37 12.56 14.84 -7.90
C GLU A 37 13.35 15.27 -9.14
N GLU A 38 14.39 16.09 -8.98
CA GLU A 38 15.24 16.53 -10.09
C GLU A 38 15.91 15.36 -10.81
N GLN A 39 16.50 14.42 -10.06
CA GLN A 39 17.12 13.23 -10.62
C GLN A 39 16.11 12.36 -11.39
N LEU A 40 14.90 12.19 -10.85
CA LEU A 40 13.83 11.45 -11.53
C LEU A 40 13.39 12.16 -12.82
N CYS A 41 13.17 13.48 -12.78
CA CYS A 41 12.78 14.28 -13.94
C CYS A 41 13.81 14.17 -15.07
N LEU A 42 15.10 14.26 -14.75
CA LEU A 42 16.18 14.12 -15.74
C LEU A 42 16.19 12.76 -16.41
N LYS A 43 15.88 11.68 -15.67
CA LYS A 43 15.76 10.32 -16.24
C LYS A 43 14.52 10.21 -17.14
N LEU A 44 13.38 10.71 -16.69
CA LEU A 44 12.12 10.67 -17.43
C LEU A 44 12.17 11.51 -18.72
N GLN A 45 12.85 12.66 -18.72
CA GLN A 45 13.05 13.45 -19.94
C GLN A 45 13.81 12.65 -21.01
N LYS A 46 14.77 11.81 -20.58
CA LYS A 46 15.59 10.95 -21.45
C LYS A 46 14.94 9.62 -21.81
N CYS A 47 13.88 9.20 -21.12
CA CYS A 47 13.22 7.92 -21.40
C CYS A 47 12.55 7.93 -22.78
N THR A 48 12.40 6.74 -23.35
CA THR A 48 11.72 6.56 -24.63
C THR A 48 10.22 6.57 -24.40
N TYR A 49 9.76 5.75 -23.45
CA TYR A 49 8.37 5.62 -23.08
C TYR A 49 8.19 5.50 -21.57
N PHE A 50 7.01 5.88 -21.10
CA PHE A 50 6.62 5.67 -19.71
C PHE A 50 5.17 5.21 -19.61
N ALA A 51 4.83 4.65 -18.45
CA ALA A 51 3.49 4.34 -18.02
C ALA A 51 3.23 4.96 -16.66
N LEU A 52 1.98 5.34 -16.40
CA LEU A 52 1.55 5.90 -15.13
C LEU A 52 0.69 4.90 -14.37
N GLN A 53 0.87 4.84 -13.04
CA GLN A 53 -0.14 4.26 -12.15
C GLN A 53 -0.70 5.38 -11.30
N VAL A 54 -2.03 5.50 -11.31
CA VAL A 54 -2.75 6.61 -10.68
C VAL A 54 -3.73 6.04 -9.68
N ASP A 55 -3.64 6.53 -8.44
CA ASP A 55 -4.52 6.15 -7.35
C ASP A 55 -4.94 7.37 -6.53
N GLU A 56 -6.05 7.24 -5.82
CA GLU A 56 -6.56 8.26 -4.91
C GLU A 56 -6.55 7.74 -3.47
N SER A 57 -6.12 8.59 -2.53
CA SER A 57 -6.27 8.31 -1.10
C SER A 57 -6.85 9.53 -0.40
N THR A 58 -7.62 9.30 0.66
CA THR A 58 -8.08 10.38 1.55
C THR A 58 -7.13 10.50 2.73
N ASP A 59 -6.67 11.70 3.04
CA ASP A 59 -5.82 11.94 4.21
C ASP A 59 -6.63 12.13 5.51
N ILE A 60 -5.95 12.31 6.64
CA ILE A 60 -6.57 12.50 7.95
C ILE A 60 -7.42 13.79 8.07
N ALA A 61 -7.24 14.73 7.14
CA ALA A 61 -8.00 15.97 7.06
C ALA A 61 -9.16 15.87 6.05
N ASN A 62 -9.45 14.66 5.55
CA ASN A 62 -10.45 14.36 4.53
C ASN A 62 -10.19 15.03 3.18
N LEU A 63 -8.93 15.36 2.86
CA LEU A 63 -8.55 15.86 1.55
C LEU A 63 -8.21 14.68 0.63
N ALA A 64 -8.75 14.69 -0.58
CA ALA A 64 -8.39 13.73 -1.61
C ALA A 64 -6.97 14.04 -2.12
N GLN A 65 -6.11 13.04 -2.06
CA GLN A 65 -4.72 13.09 -2.50
C GLN A 65 -4.60 12.21 -3.74
N LEU A 66 -4.09 12.78 -4.82
CA LEU A 66 -3.73 12.05 -6.04
C LEU A 66 -2.31 11.55 -5.90
N LEU A 67 -2.13 10.22 -5.95
CA LEU A 67 -0.84 9.56 -5.97
C LEU A 67 -0.55 9.09 -7.39
N VAL A 68 0.63 9.46 -7.89
CA VAL A 68 1.08 9.04 -9.22
C VAL A 68 2.43 8.37 -9.11
N PHE A 69 2.52 7.17 -9.65
CA PHE A 69 3.75 6.43 -9.86
C PHE A 69 4.05 6.38 -11.34
N VAL A 70 5.34 6.31 -11.67
CA VAL A 70 5.81 6.23 -13.05
C VAL A 70 6.65 4.99 -13.23
N ARG A 71 6.44 4.31 -14.36
CA ARG A 71 7.23 3.17 -14.80
C ARG A 71 7.81 3.47 -16.17
N PHE A 72 9.12 3.40 -16.35
CA PHE A 72 9.77 3.85 -17.57
C PHE A 72 11.03 3.03 -17.89
N ASP A 73 11.43 3.04 -19.17
CA ASP A 73 12.68 2.44 -19.61
C ASP A 73 13.86 3.39 -19.35
N PHE A 74 14.92 2.89 -18.72
CA PHE A 74 16.16 3.64 -18.53
C PHE A 74 17.34 2.67 -18.49
N HIS A 75 18.35 2.89 -19.33
CA HIS A 75 19.54 2.02 -19.45
C HIS A 75 19.24 0.51 -19.58
N LYS A 76 18.21 0.15 -20.37
CA LYS A 76 17.75 -1.24 -20.58
C LYS A 76 17.14 -1.91 -19.35
N GLU A 77 16.84 -1.14 -18.31
CA GLU A 77 16.08 -1.60 -17.15
C GLU A 77 14.74 -0.88 -17.11
N VAL A 78 13.74 -1.54 -16.51
CA VAL A 78 12.45 -0.94 -16.24
C VAL A 78 12.46 -0.45 -14.81
N ILE A 79 12.38 0.86 -14.65
CA ILE A 79 12.42 1.53 -13.35
C ILE A 79 10.98 1.92 -12.98
N GLU A 80 10.61 1.73 -11.72
CA GLU A 80 9.35 2.16 -11.14
C GLU A 80 9.65 3.08 -9.95
N GLU A 81 9.11 4.29 -9.99
CA GLU A 81 9.39 5.33 -9.00
C GLU A 81 8.11 6.10 -8.65
N PHE A 82 8.08 6.63 -7.44
CA PHE A 82 7.04 7.56 -7.03
C PHE A 82 7.23 8.91 -7.71
N LEU A 83 6.23 9.38 -8.45
CA LEU A 83 6.32 10.62 -9.23
C LEU A 83 5.91 11.83 -8.37
N PHE A 84 4.69 11.83 -7.86
CA PHE A 84 4.22 12.87 -6.94
C PHE A 84 2.97 12.45 -6.16
N CYS A 85 2.73 13.17 -5.06
CA CYS A 85 1.43 13.22 -4.36
C CYS A 85 0.97 14.68 -4.32
N LYS A 86 -0.25 14.94 -4.79
CA LYS A 86 -0.83 16.28 -4.80
C LYS A 86 -2.28 16.27 -4.34
N PRO A 87 -2.71 17.27 -3.54
CA PRO A 87 -4.11 17.39 -3.16
C PRO A 87 -4.96 17.77 -4.37
N LEU A 88 -6.11 17.13 -4.51
CA LEU A 88 -7.17 17.52 -5.44
C LEU A 88 -8.00 18.61 -4.74
N LYS A 89 -7.84 19.87 -5.16
CA LYS A 89 -8.40 21.05 -4.47
C LYS A 89 -9.93 21.12 -4.46
N SER A 90 -10.61 20.44 -5.39
CA SER A 90 -12.06 20.52 -5.55
C SER A 90 -12.69 19.12 -5.51
N ASN A 91 -13.10 18.60 -6.67
CA ASN A 91 -13.70 17.29 -6.82
C ASN A 91 -12.69 16.28 -7.37
N THR A 92 -13.03 15.00 -7.26
CA THR A 92 -12.24 13.86 -7.73
C THR A 92 -12.62 13.46 -9.16
N THR A 93 -13.01 14.46 -9.98
CA THR A 93 -13.40 14.19 -11.36
C THR A 93 -12.18 13.87 -12.21
N ALA A 94 -12.42 13.08 -13.26
CA ALA A 94 -11.43 12.77 -14.28
C ALA A 94 -10.69 13.99 -14.84
N GLU A 95 -11.40 15.12 -14.96
CA GLU A 95 -10.85 16.37 -15.48
C GLU A 95 -9.81 16.97 -14.56
N VAL A 96 -10.13 17.09 -13.27
CA VAL A 96 -9.22 17.65 -12.26
C VAL A 96 -8.00 16.75 -12.12
N ILE A 97 -8.20 15.43 -12.15
CA ILE A 97 -7.10 14.46 -12.12
C ILE A 97 -6.21 14.60 -13.35
N PHE A 98 -6.79 14.65 -14.55
CA PHE A 98 -6.06 14.83 -15.80
C PHE A 98 -5.27 16.14 -15.80
N ASN A 99 -5.90 17.25 -15.43
CA ASN A 99 -5.25 18.57 -15.39
C ASN A 99 -4.09 18.59 -14.39
N THR A 100 -4.26 17.97 -13.22
CA THR A 100 -3.19 17.88 -12.20
C THR A 100 -1.97 17.13 -12.73
N ILE A 101 -2.17 16.03 -13.47
CA ILE A 101 -1.09 15.27 -14.10
C ILE A 101 -0.49 16.08 -15.25
N ASN A 102 -1.33 16.67 -16.10
CA ASN A 102 -0.91 17.44 -17.27
C ASN A 102 -0.04 18.64 -16.87
N GLU A 103 -0.46 19.42 -15.87
CA GLU A 103 0.32 20.53 -15.32
C GLU A 103 1.70 20.06 -14.82
N TYR A 104 1.76 18.88 -14.19
CA TYR A 104 3.03 18.32 -13.73
C TYR A 104 3.92 17.89 -14.91
N LEU A 105 3.38 17.16 -15.89
CA LEU A 105 4.12 16.72 -17.08
C LEU A 105 4.64 17.90 -17.90
N ILE A 106 3.84 18.97 -18.05
CA ILE A 106 4.26 20.23 -18.69
C ILE A 106 5.41 20.86 -17.91
N LYS A 107 5.29 20.96 -16.57
CA LYS A 107 6.34 21.53 -15.71
C LYS A 107 7.69 20.81 -15.90
N ILE A 108 7.68 19.49 -16.06
CA ILE A 108 8.90 18.69 -16.23
C ILE A 108 9.29 18.50 -17.70
N GLY A 109 8.56 19.08 -18.65
CA GLY A 109 8.89 19.06 -20.08
C GLY A 109 8.72 17.69 -20.75
N ILE A 110 7.74 16.88 -20.32
CA ILE A 110 7.50 15.55 -20.89
C ILE A 110 6.20 15.52 -21.67
N PRO A 111 6.23 15.14 -22.97
CA PRO A 111 5.03 15.07 -23.78
C PRO A 111 4.21 13.80 -23.49
N TRP A 112 2.89 13.92 -23.59
CA TRP A 112 1.96 12.79 -23.50
C TRP A 112 2.20 11.69 -24.54
N SER A 113 2.78 12.02 -25.69
CA SER A 113 3.10 11.05 -26.76
C SER A 113 4.05 9.94 -26.32
N LYS A 114 4.83 10.14 -25.24
CA LYS A 114 5.68 9.10 -24.64
C LYS A 114 4.92 8.19 -23.66
N CYS A 115 3.70 8.55 -23.26
CA CYS A 115 2.88 7.77 -22.34
C CYS A 115 2.22 6.60 -23.10
N ILE A 116 2.63 5.37 -22.80
CA ILE A 116 2.12 4.16 -23.45
C ILE A 116 1.23 3.31 -22.53
N GLY A 117 1.16 3.64 -21.24
CA GLY A 117 0.40 2.87 -20.26
C GLY A 117 -0.23 3.73 -19.17
N LEU A 118 -1.45 3.40 -18.79
CA LEU A 118 -2.15 4.01 -17.67
C LEU A 118 -2.85 2.93 -16.84
N CYS A 119 -2.44 2.75 -15.59
CA CYS A 119 -3.06 1.86 -14.64
C CYS A 119 -3.87 2.65 -13.60
N THR A 120 -5.13 2.28 -13.38
CA THR A 120 -6.00 2.95 -12.39
C THR A 120 -6.78 1.95 -11.54
N ASP A 121 -7.38 2.42 -10.45
CA ASP A 121 -8.22 1.63 -9.52
C ASP A 121 -9.55 1.11 -10.13
N GLY A 122 -9.90 1.57 -11.34
CA GLY A 122 -11.12 1.20 -12.05
C GLY A 122 -12.36 2.00 -11.64
N ALA A 123 -12.26 2.98 -10.74
CA ALA A 123 -13.38 3.85 -10.38
C ALA A 123 -13.94 4.59 -11.60
N LYS A 124 -15.21 5.00 -11.56
CA LYS A 124 -15.91 5.63 -12.70
C LYS A 124 -15.16 6.88 -13.23
N ALA A 125 -14.58 7.69 -12.34
CA ALA A 125 -13.78 8.85 -12.71
C ALA A 125 -12.46 8.46 -13.41
N MET A 126 -11.93 7.28 -13.15
CA MET A 126 -10.68 6.81 -13.74
C MET A 126 -10.90 6.04 -15.06
N SER A 127 -11.87 5.11 -15.06
CA SER A 127 -12.07 4.11 -16.12
C SER A 127 -13.23 4.42 -17.08
N GLY A 128 -13.98 5.49 -16.84
CA GLY A 128 -15.13 5.87 -17.66
C GLY A 128 -14.77 6.03 -19.13
N LYS A 129 -15.50 5.33 -20.02
CA LYS A 129 -15.18 5.25 -21.47
C LYS A 129 -15.24 6.59 -22.21
N LEU A 130 -16.09 7.51 -21.74
CA LEU A 130 -16.30 8.82 -22.38
C LEU A 130 -15.66 9.96 -21.59
N THR A 131 -15.85 9.95 -20.27
CA THR A 131 -15.47 11.08 -19.41
C THR A 131 -14.41 10.74 -18.38
N GLY A 132 -13.94 9.48 -18.32
CA GLY A 132 -12.94 9.04 -17.37
C GLY A 132 -11.53 9.49 -17.73
N LEU A 133 -10.61 9.40 -16.76
CA LEU A 133 -9.20 9.74 -16.95
C LEU A 133 -8.60 8.98 -18.14
N ALA A 134 -8.89 7.68 -18.25
CA ALA A 134 -8.41 6.85 -19.35
C ALA A 134 -8.85 7.36 -20.74
N ALA A 135 -10.09 7.85 -20.87
CA ALA A 135 -10.59 8.41 -22.11
C ALA A 135 -9.85 9.72 -22.46
N ARG A 136 -9.69 10.62 -21.48
CA ARG A 136 -8.96 11.89 -21.65
C ARG A 136 -7.49 11.68 -22.00
N VAL A 137 -6.82 10.72 -21.35
CA VAL A 137 -5.43 10.37 -21.69
C VAL A 137 -5.34 9.80 -23.10
N LYS A 138 -6.33 9.02 -23.57
CA LYS A 138 -6.34 8.47 -24.93
C LYS A 138 -6.43 9.55 -26.01
N GLU A 139 -7.06 10.69 -25.72
CA GLU A 139 -7.15 11.83 -26.66
C GLU A 139 -5.77 12.48 -26.91
N VAL A 140 -4.93 12.60 -25.87
CA VAL A 140 -3.59 13.22 -25.96
C VAL A 140 -2.45 12.22 -26.18
N ALA A 141 -2.69 10.94 -25.88
CA ALA A 141 -1.77 9.83 -26.07
C ALA A 141 -2.50 8.63 -26.70
N PRO A 142 -2.73 8.63 -28.03
CA PRO A 142 -3.49 7.58 -28.71
C PRO A 142 -2.91 6.17 -28.56
N GLU A 143 -1.60 6.05 -28.37
CA GLU A 143 -0.93 4.76 -28.15
C GLU A 143 -1.05 4.25 -26.70
N CYS A 144 -1.50 5.10 -25.77
CA CYS A 144 -1.63 4.74 -24.36
C CYS A 144 -2.68 3.64 -24.17
N ARG A 145 -2.29 2.56 -23.50
CA ARG A 145 -3.18 1.47 -23.10
C ARG A 145 -3.58 1.65 -21.65
N SER A 146 -4.88 1.65 -21.39
CA SER A 146 -5.40 1.67 -20.03
C SER A 146 -5.61 0.26 -19.50
N THR A 147 -5.18 0.02 -18.26
CA THR A 147 -5.37 -1.24 -17.54
C THR A 147 -6.00 -0.98 -16.18
N HIS A 148 -6.92 -1.84 -15.77
CA HIS A 148 -7.45 -1.83 -14.40
C HIS A 148 -6.48 -2.55 -13.48
N CYS A 149 -6.09 -1.88 -12.39
CA CYS A 149 -5.16 -2.36 -11.38
C CYS A 149 -5.51 -3.78 -10.93
N VAL A 150 -4.57 -4.71 -11.09
CA VAL A 150 -4.76 -6.14 -10.79
C VAL A 150 -5.19 -6.36 -9.34
N ILE A 151 -4.66 -5.52 -8.44
CA ILE A 151 -4.95 -5.52 -7.02
C ILE A 151 -6.43 -5.20 -6.75
N HIS A 152 -6.91 -4.12 -7.36
CA HIS A 152 -8.32 -3.72 -7.23
C HIS A 152 -9.24 -4.76 -7.89
N ARG A 153 -8.82 -5.34 -9.02
CA ARG A 153 -9.55 -6.45 -9.67
C ARG A 153 -9.66 -7.68 -8.79
N GLU A 154 -8.56 -8.09 -8.16
CA GLU A 154 -8.53 -9.23 -7.24
C GLU A 154 -9.45 -8.97 -6.05
N ALA A 155 -9.38 -7.78 -5.44
CA ALA A 155 -10.26 -7.38 -4.35
C ALA A 155 -11.74 -7.39 -4.76
N LEU A 156 -12.07 -6.93 -5.96
CA LEU A 156 -13.43 -6.99 -6.51
C LEU A 156 -13.89 -8.42 -6.79
N ALA A 157 -13.02 -9.27 -7.36
CA ALA A 157 -13.33 -10.68 -7.58
C ALA A 157 -13.58 -11.42 -6.25
N ALA A 158 -12.80 -11.10 -5.22
CA ALA A 158 -12.98 -11.65 -3.88
C ALA A 158 -14.32 -11.26 -3.24
N LYS A 159 -14.96 -10.15 -3.65
CA LYS A 159 -16.32 -9.80 -3.19
C LYS A 159 -17.40 -10.70 -3.82
N GLY A 160 -17.11 -11.32 -4.96
CA GLY A 160 -18.02 -12.26 -5.64
C GLY A 160 -17.82 -13.72 -5.22
N MET A 161 -17.07 -14.00 -4.15
CA MET A 161 -16.87 -15.36 -3.68
C MET A 161 -18.18 -16.00 -3.20
N PRO A 162 -18.35 -17.32 -3.36
CA PRO A 162 -19.49 -18.04 -2.81
C PRO A 162 -19.68 -17.75 -1.32
N GLU A 163 -20.94 -17.74 -0.87
CA GLU A 163 -21.30 -17.50 0.53
C GLU A 163 -20.58 -18.48 1.47
N SER A 164 -20.39 -19.73 1.04
CA SER A 164 -19.67 -20.76 1.79
C SER A 164 -18.19 -20.42 2.06
N LEU A 165 -17.52 -19.67 1.18
CA LEU A 165 -16.13 -19.23 1.42
C LEU A 165 -16.10 -17.93 2.23
N THR A 166 -17.09 -17.07 2.02
CA THR A 166 -17.22 -15.80 2.75
C THR A 166 -17.56 -16.04 4.23
N SER A 167 -18.37 -17.06 4.53
CA SER A 167 -18.68 -17.46 5.90
C SER A 167 -17.43 -17.96 6.63
N VAL A 168 -16.62 -18.81 5.99
CA VAL A 168 -15.35 -19.31 6.52
C VAL A 168 -14.39 -18.17 6.85
N LEU A 169 -14.25 -17.19 5.94
CA LEU A 169 -13.45 -15.98 6.20
C LEU A 169 -14.00 -15.16 7.36
N THR A 170 -15.32 -14.98 7.41
CA THR A 170 -15.98 -14.22 8.48
C THR A 170 -15.73 -14.86 9.85
N ASP A 171 -15.82 -16.20 9.92
CA ASP A 171 -15.59 -16.94 11.16
C ASP A 171 -14.12 -16.95 11.57
N ALA A 172 -13.20 -17.12 10.62
CA ALA A 172 -11.77 -16.98 10.86
C ALA A 172 -11.42 -15.59 11.45
N VAL A 173 -11.99 -14.52 10.88
CA VAL A 173 -11.80 -13.14 11.38
C VAL A 173 -12.38 -12.99 12.79
N LYS A 174 -13.55 -13.56 13.09
CA LYS A 174 -14.13 -13.54 14.45
C LYS A 174 -13.22 -14.23 15.47
N VAL A 175 -12.68 -15.41 15.15
CA VAL A 175 -11.76 -16.15 16.02
C VAL A 175 -10.51 -15.32 16.32
N ILE A 176 -9.90 -14.75 15.28
CA ILE A 176 -8.71 -13.91 15.41
C ILE A 176 -9.00 -12.69 16.28
N ASN A 177 -10.12 -12.01 16.01
CA ASN A 177 -10.53 -10.85 16.78
C ASN A 177 -10.79 -11.22 18.24
N PHE A 178 -11.40 -12.37 18.53
CA PHE A 178 -11.61 -12.83 19.91
C PHE A 178 -10.29 -13.00 20.68
N ILE A 179 -9.26 -13.56 20.04
CA ILE A 179 -7.93 -13.76 20.66
C ILE A 179 -7.19 -12.43 20.79
N LYS A 180 -7.27 -11.56 19.78
CA LYS A 180 -6.55 -10.29 19.72
C LYS A 180 -7.19 -9.15 20.50
N ALA A 181 -8.51 -9.19 20.71
CA ALA A 181 -9.25 -8.11 21.36
C ALA A 181 -8.86 -7.92 22.83
N ARG A 182 -8.34 -8.95 23.49
CA ARG A 182 -7.91 -8.91 24.89
C ARG A 182 -6.41 -9.20 25.01
N ALA A 183 -5.67 -8.28 25.63
CA ALA A 183 -4.24 -8.44 25.87
C ALA A 183 -3.91 -9.72 26.67
N LEU A 184 -4.79 -10.15 27.57
CA LEU A 184 -4.63 -11.42 28.29
C LEU A 184 -4.71 -12.62 27.33
N ASN A 185 -5.72 -12.69 26.47
CA ASN A 185 -5.88 -13.77 25.50
C ASN A 185 -4.67 -13.85 24.56
N SER A 186 -4.17 -12.71 24.10
CA SER A 186 -2.97 -12.67 23.24
C SER A 186 -1.70 -13.17 23.95
N ARG A 187 -1.52 -12.85 25.24
CA ARG A 187 -0.40 -13.38 26.05
C ARG A 187 -0.52 -14.87 26.28
N LEU A 188 -1.70 -15.35 26.69
CA LEU A 188 -1.95 -16.78 26.89
C LEU A 188 -1.76 -17.58 25.60
N PHE A 189 -2.26 -17.06 24.47
CA PHE A 189 -2.05 -17.67 23.17
C PHE A 189 -0.57 -17.80 22.81
N SER A 190 0.23 -16.76 23.06
CA SER A 190 1.67 -16.77 22.82
C SER A 190 2.39 -17.83 23.64
N LEU A 191 1.99 -18.03 24.90
CA LEU A 191 2.55 -19.07 25.76
C LEU A 191 2.20 -20.47 25.24
N ILE A 192 0.93 -20.70 24.87
CA ILE A 192 0.50 -21.97 24.27
C ILE A 192 1.31 -22.28 23.00
N CYS A 193 1.52 -21.27 22.14
CA CYS A 193 2.33 -21.44 20.93
C CYS A 193 3.79 -21.78 21.26
N GLU A 194 4.37 -21.18 22.30
CA GLU A 194 5.73 -21.48 22.75
C GLU A 194 5.85 -22.90 23.29
N ASP A 195 4.92 -23.32 24.15
CA ASP A 195 4.91 -24.64 24.77
C ASP A 195 4.72 -25.76 23.73
N MET A 196 3.94 -25.50 22.68
CA MET A 196 3.73 -26.43 21.56
C MET A 196 4.86 -26.42 20.52
N GLY A 197 5.89 -25.60 20.70
CA GLY A 197 6.99 -25.48 19.73
C GLY A 197 6.56 -24.85 18.39
N GLY A 198 5.49 -24.05 18.41
CA GLY A 198 4.95 -23.39 17.24
C GLY A 198 5.94 -22.39 16.61
N LYS A 199 6.06 -22.44 15.28
CA LYS A 199 6.89 -21.49 14.50
C LYS A 199 6.48 -20.03 14.72
N PHE A 200 5.18 -19.81 14.97
CA PHE A 200 4.60 -18.49 15.17
C PHE A 200 3.96 -18.40 16.54
N LYS A 201 4.08 -17.23 17.17
CA LYS A 201 3.56 -16.96 18.52
C LYS A 201 2.32 -16.07 18.53
N THR A 202 1.86 -15.66 17.35
CA THR A 202 0.76 -14.71 17.23
C THR A 202 0.02 -14.87 15.91
N LEU A 203 -1.29 -14.63 15.96
CA LEU A 203 -2.15 -14.51 14.78
C LEU A 203 -1.94 -13.15 14.09
N LEU A 204 -2.35 -13.04 12.83
CA LEU A 204 -2.35 -11.78 12.09
C LEU A 204 -3.74 -11.15 12.14
N LEU A 205 -3.82 -9.84 12.31
CA LEU A 205 -5.10 -9.12 12.24
C LEU A 205 -5.53 -8.93 10.78
N HIS A 206 -6.83 -9.07 10.53
CA HIS A 206 -7.44 -8.73 9.25
C HIS A 206 -7.52 -7.23 9.07
N THR A 207 -7.14 -6.78 7.88
CA THR A 207 -7.34 -5.39 7.45
C THR A 207 -7.94 -5.42 6.05
N GLU A 208 -9.17 -4.95 5.91
CA GLU A 208 -9.86 -4.85 4.60
C GLU A 208 -9.04 -4.06 3.57
N VAL A 209 -8.26 -3.08 4.04
CA VAL A 209 -7.44 -2.18 3.21
C VAL A 209 -6.20 -2.88 2.63
N ARG A 210 -5.72 -3.97 3.24
CA ARG A 210 -4.61 -4.78 2.73
C ARG A 210 -5.15 -6.13 2.30
N TRP A 211 -5.70 -6.17 1.11
CA TRP A 211 -6.20 -7.33 0.36
C TRP A 211 -5.32 -8.60 0.47
N LEU A 212 -3.98 -8.48 0.44
CA LEU A 212 -3.04 -9.60 0.69
C LEU A 212 -3.08 -10.17 2.13
N SER A 213 -3.85 -9.58 3.05
CA SER A 213 -3.95 -10.04 4.44
C SER A 213 -4.83 -11.28 4.57
N ARG A 214 -5.87 -11.45 3.73
CA ARG A 214 -6.83 -12.56 3.83
C ARG A 214 -6.14 -13.93 3.74
N GLY A 215 -5.33 -14.14 2.70
CA GLY A 215 -4.58 -15.37 2.53
C GLY A 215 -3.57 -15.62 3.66
N LYS A 216 -2.79 -14.59 4.04
CA LYS A 216 -1.81 -14.69 5.14
C LYS A 216 -2.46 -15.06 6.48
N ILE A 217 -3.65 -14.53 6.72
CA ILE A 217 -4.44 -14.79 7.90
C ILE A 217 -4.90 -16.24 7.94
N PHE A 218 -5.46 -16.75 6.85
CA PHE A 218 -5.85 -18.15 6.78
C PHE A 218 -4.66 -19.08 6.96
N THR A 219 -3.55 -18.84 6.26
CA THR A 219 -2.33 -19.64 6.42
C THR A 219 -1.89 -19.66 7.88
N ARG A 220 -1.80 -18.48 8.53
CA ARG A 220 -1.38 -18.39 9.94
C ARG A 220 -2.36 -19.07 10.89
N LEU A 221 -3.66 -18.89 10.67
CA LEU A 221 -4.71 -19.47 11.50
C LEU A 221 -4.69 -21.00 11.40
N PHE A 222 -4.52 -21.53 10.19
CA PHE A 222 -4.49 -22.96 9.94
C PHE A 222 -3.22 -23.62 10.47
N GLU A 223 -2.06 -22.96 10.35
CA GLU A 223 -0.80 -23.41 10.95
C GLU A 223 -0.91 -23.49 12.48
N LEU A 224 -1.61 -22.53 13.12
CA LEU A 224 -1.79 -22.47 14.57
C LEU A 224 -3.13 -23.06 15.06
N ARG A 225 -3.79 -23.89 14.24
CA ARG A 225 -5.16 -24.34 14.53
C ARG A 225 -5.26 -25.14 15.82
N SER A 226 -4.21 -25.89 16.19
CA SER A 226 -4.16 -26.71 17.40
C SER A 226 -4.07 -25.84 18.65
N GLU A 227 -3.20 -24.83 18.62
CA GLU A 227 -3.02 -23.82 19.66
C GLU A 227 -4.30 -23.00 19.84
N VAL A 228 -4.94 -22.63 18.72
CA VAL A 228 -6.20 -21.89 18.71
C VAL A 228 -7.31 -22.73 19.33
N LEU A 229 -7.45 -23.99 18.94
CA LEU A 229 -8.42 -24.91 19.52
C LEU A 229 -8.21 -25.09 21.03
N MET A 230 -6.97 -25.21 21.48
CA MET A 230 -6.64 -25.34 22.90
C MET A 230 -7.08 -24.11 23.70
N LEU A 231 -6.75 -22.91 23.22
CA LEU A 231 -7.17 -21.67 23.87
C LEU A 231 -8.69 -21.50 23.88
N LEU A 232 -9.37 -21.77 22.76
CA LEU A 232 -10.83 -21.66 22.69
C LEU A 232 -11.53 -22.65 23.62
N THR A 233 -10.94 -23.84 23.80
CA THR A 233 -11.42 -24.84 24.76
C THR A 233 -11.26 -24.36 26.20
N GLU A 234 -10.09 -23.81 26.56
CA GLU A 234 -9.84 -23.23 27.88
C GLU A 234 -10.80 -22.07 28.19
N LYS A 235 -11.14 -21.26 27.18
CA LYS A 235 -12.10 -20.15 27.31
C LYS A 235 -13.57 -20.57 27.17
N ASN A 236 -13.84 -21.87 27.04
CA ASN A 236 -15.18 -22.42 26.80
C ASN A 236 -15.97 -21.69 25.69
N SER A 237 -15.29 -21.36 24.59
CA SER A 237 -15.90 -20.66 23.46
C SER A 237 -16.51 -21.65 22.48
N ASP A 238 -17.73 -21.39 22.01
CA ASP A 238 -18.39 -22.19 20.96
C ASP A 238 -17.64 -22.16 19.62
N MET A 239 -16.77 -21.17 19.40
CA MET A 239 -15.93 -21.08 18.21
C MET A 239 -14.98 -22.28 18.08
N LYS A 240 -14.73 -23.04 19.15
CA LYS A 240 -13.93 -24.28 19.10
C LYS A 240 -14.52 -25.32 18.12
N ASN A 241 -15.84 -25.32 17.95
CA ASN A 241 -16.54 -26.28 17.09
C ASN A 241 -16.17 -26.11 15.60
N LEU A 242 -15.76 -24.91 15.19
CA LEU A 242 -15.28 -24.65 13.83
C LEU A 242 -14.05 -25.49 13.49
N PHE A 243 -13.15 -25.66 14.45
CA PHE A 243 -11.90 -26.43 14.28
C PHE A 243 -12.10 -27.94 14.41
N CYS A 244 -13.32 -28.39 14.70
CA CYS A 244 -13.72 -29.80 14.66
C CYS A 244 -14.58 -30.12 13.42
N ASN A 245 -14.93 -29.11 12.61
CA ASN A 245 -15.77 -29.27 11.43
C ASN A 245 -14.87 -29.49 10.19
N GLU A 246 -14.85 -30.73 9.68
CA GLU A 246 -14.03 -31.09 8.51
C GLU A 246 -14.43 -30.33 7.25
N GLU A 247 -15.74 -30.06 7.05
CA GLU A 247 -16.18 -29.28 5.90
C GLU A 247 -15.59 -27.87 5.98
N TRP A 248 -15.69 -27.20 7.13
CA TRP A 248 -15.13 -25.86 7.33
C TRP A 248 -13.61 -25.83 7.12
N LEU A 249 -12.89 -26.84 7.61
CA LEU A 249 -11.43 -26.96 7.46
C LEU A 249 -10.98 -27.27 6.03
N SER A 250 -11.86 -27.82 5.20
CA SER A 250 -11.57 -28.19 3.81
C SER A 250 -11.83 -27.07 2.79
N ARG A 251 -12.43 -25.96 3.22
CA ARG A 251 -12.76 -24.78 2.39
C ARG A 251 -11.65 -23.74 2.41
#